data_AF-A0A172TV62-F1
#
_entry.id   AF-A0A172TV62-F1
#
_cell.length_a   1.000
_cell.length_b   1.000
_cell.length_c   1.000
_cell.angle_alpha   90.00
_cell.angle_beta   90.00
_cell.angle_gamma   90.00
#
_symmetry.space_group_name_H-M   'P 1'
#
loop_
_entity.id
_entity.type
_entity.pdbx_description
1 polymer ?
#
loop_
_entity_poly.entity_id
_entity_poly.type
_entity_poly.pdbx_seq_one_letter_code
_entity_poly.pdbx_strand_id
1 'polypeptide(L)'
;MTRFKTWKSSVLLIAPLELLLLAVVISLFITAFITAAKFTKGPLSITALKEYLFGLRSLLESRTDLDADTERSTLEKLFNQVKANCAGTVITKNEELKEVLQSTCQNIQLTMESKKTGQRNAWQQLKDTAFGFHEQYFSNAIA
;
A
#
# COMPACT_ATOMS: atom_id res chain seq x y z
N MET A 1 12.88 59.75 -39.17
CA MET A 1 13.48 59.39 -37.86
C MET A 1 12.42 58.63 -37.04
N THR A 2 12.18 57.35 -37.37
CA THR A 2 11.03 56.56 -36.83
C THR A 2 11.40 55.08 -36.65
N ARG A 3 12.62 54.78 -36.19
CA ARG A 3 13.11 53.39 -35.96
C ARG A 3 13.12 52.94 -34.49
N PHE A 4 12.50 53.69 -33.57
CA PHE A 4 12.56 53.37 -32.12
C PHE A 4 11.26 52.82 -31.51
N LYS A 5 10.16 52.69 -32.27
CA LYS A 5 8.84 52.36 -31.70
C LYS A 5 8.47 50.87 -31.71
N THR A 6 9.15 50.03 -32.49
CA THR A 6 8.81 48.61 -32.66
C THR A 6 9.45 47.69 -31.62
N TRP A 7 10.50 48.12 -30.91
CA TRP A 7 11.23 47.27 -29.96
C TRP A 7 10.48 47.05 -28.63
N LYS A 8 9.72 48.05 -28.17
CA LYS A 8 8.93 47.94 -26.92
C LYS A 8 7.75 46.97 -27.02
N SER A 9 7.14 46.80 -28.21
CA SER A 9 6.00 45.89 -28.39
C SER A 9 6.39 44.42 -28.35
N SER A 10 7.57 44.04 -28.84
CA SER A 10 8.02 42.65 -28.80
C SER A 10 8.33 42.19 -27.37
N VAL A 11 8.94 43.05 -26.56
CA VAL A 11 9.27 42.74 -25.15
C VAL A 11 8.01 42.57 -24.28
N LEU A 12 6.94 43.32 -24.58
CA LEU A 12 5.66 43.27 -23.86
C LEU A 12 4.85 41.99 -24.12
N LEU A 13 5.11 41.28 -25.23
CA LEU A 13 4.46 40.01 -25.56
C LEU A 13 5.28 38.78 -25.12
N ILE A 14 6.60 38.93 -24.97
CA ILE A 14 7.50 37.86 -24.53
C ILE A 14 7.38 37.63 -23.02
N ALA A 15 7.36 38.70 -22.22
CA ALA A 15 7.26 38.62 -20.76
C ALA A 15 6.04 37.81 -20.23
N PRO A 16 4.80 38.00 -20.74
CA PRO A 16 3.66 37.20 -20.29
C PRO A 16 3.74 35.74 -20.76
N LEU A 17 4.35 35.46 -21.92
CA LEU A 17 4.54 34.10 -22.41
C LEU A 17 5.56 33.34 -21.56
N GLU A 18 6.67 33.99 -21.19
CA GLU A 18 7.67 33.41 -20.29
C GLU A 18 7.12 33.16 -18.89
N LEU A 19 6.29 34.07 -18.35
CA LEU A 19 5.59 33.86 -17.08
C LEU A 19 4.60 32.71 -17.14
N LEU A 20 3.85 32.57 -18.25
CA LEU A 20 2.95 31.44 -18.46
C LEU A 20 3.74 30.13 -18.52
N LEU A 21 4.85 30.09 -19.25
CA LEU A 21 5.70 28.91 -19.39
C LEU A 21 6.30 28.51 -18.03
N LEU A 22 6.76 29.49 -17.25
CA LEU A 22 7.26 29.28 -15.89
C LEU A 22 6.17 28.69 -14.98
N ALA A 23 4.95 29.23 -15.04
CA ALA A 23 3.82 28.70 -14.26
C ALA A 23 3.49 27.24 -14.64
N VAL A 24 3.51 26.92 -15.93
CA VAL A 24 3.31 25.54 -16.41
C VAL A 24 4.42 24.62 -15.89
N VAL A 25 5.69 25.02 -15.98
CA VAL A 25 6.82 24.22 -15.49
C VAL A 25 6.71 23.97 -13.97
N ILE A 26 6.39 25.00 -13.18
CA ILE A 26 6.19 24.86 -11.74
C ILE A 26 5.04 23.90 -11.45
N SER A 27 3.92 24.02 -12.16
CA SER A 27 2.77 23.13 -11.97
C SER A 27 3.09 21.65 -12.28
N LEU A 28 3.86 21.40 -13.35
CA LEU A 28 4.33 20.07 -13.72
C LEU A 28 5.28 19.51 -12.66
N PHE A 29 6.21 20.34 -12.16
CA PHE A 29 7.15 19.93 -11.12
C PHE A 29 6.44 19.55 -9.81
N ILE A 30 5.48 20.37 -9.36
CA ILE A 30 4.68 20.08 -8.17
C ILE A 30 3.90 18.77 -8.35
N THR A 31 3.28 18.57 -9.52
CA THR A 31 2.51 17.35 -9.82
C THR A 31 3.40 16.12 -9.83
N ALA A 32 4.58 16.20 -10.45
CA ALA A 32 5.56 15.13 -10.46
C ALA A 32 6.08 14.80 -9.06
N PHE A 33 6.38 15.82 -8.25
CA PHE A 33 6.85 15.64 -6.88
C PHE A 33 5.78 15.00 -5.97
N ILE A 34 4.53 15.47 -6.04
CA ILE A 34 3.42 14.88 -5.27
C ILE A 34 3.20 13.42 -5.68
N THR A 35 3.31 13.14 -6.97
CA THR A 35 3.16 11.80 -7.52
C THR A 35 4.29 10.89 -7.01
N ALA A 36 5.55 11.33 -7.10
CA ALA A 36 6.70 10.60 -6.58
C ALA A 36 6.63 10.36 -5.05
N ALA A 37 6.19 11.36 -4.29
CA ALA A 37 6.01 11.26 -2.84
C ALA A 37 4.88 10.28 -2.44
N LYS A 38 3.82 10.18 -3.24
CA LYS A 38 2.77 9.17 -3.05
C LYS A 38 3.30 7.76 -3.32
N PHE A 39 4.11 7.58 -4.37
CA PHE A 39 4.69 6.29 -4.71
C PHE A 39 5.73 5.79 -3.71
N THR A 40 6.38 6.66 -2.93
CA THR A 40 7.35 6.25 -1.89
C THR A 40 6.70 5.60 -0.67
N LYS A 41 5.43 5.91 -0.38
CA LYS A 41 4.71 5.36 0.79
C LYS A 41 4.25 3.92 0.58
N GLY A 42 3.98 3.52 -0.66
CA GLY A 42 3.53 2.18 -1.00
C GLY A 42 4.52 1.08 -0.60
N PRO A 43 5.78 1.10 -1.08
CA PRO A 43 6.79 0.12 -0.73
C PRO A 43 6.99 -0.04 0.78
N LEU A 44 6.99 1.05 1.54
CA LEU A 44 7.14 1.02 3.00
C LEU A 44 5.99 0.27 3.67
N SER A 45 4.74 0.52 3.25
CA SER A 45 3.58 -0.17 3.81
C SER A 45 3.55 -1.67 3.50
N ILE A 46 4.03 -2.07 2.31
CA ILE A 46 4.16 -3.50 1.95
C ILE A 46 5.23 -4.17 2.81
N THR A 47 6.39 -3.51 3.00
CA THR A 47 7.44 -4.05 3.88
C THR A 47 6.95 -4.24 5.30
N ALA A 48 6.27 -3.24 5.87
CA ALA A 48 5.69 -3.34 7.21
C ALA A 48 4.68 -4.49 7.35
N LEU A 49 3.82 -4.68 6.34
CA LEU A 49 2.89 -5.82 6.32
C LEU A 49 3.63 -7.15 6.27
N LYS A 50 4.66 -7.29 5.42
CA LYS A 50 5.46 -8.52 5.33
C LYS A 50 6.15 -8.85 6.65
N GLU A 51 6.84 -7.88 7.25
CA GLU A 51 7.53 -8.05 8.54
C GLU A 51 6.56 -8.53 9.63
N TYR A 52 5.39 -7.91 9.70
CA TYR A 52 4.35 -8.32 10.64
C TYR A 52 3.86 -9.74 10.35
N LEU A 53 3.58 -10.10 9.10
CA LEU A 53 3.14 -11.45 8.74
C LEU A 53 4.20 -12.52 9.04
N PHE A 54 5.48 -12.22 8.83
CA PHE A 54 6.59 -13.10 9.23
C PHE A 54 6.64 -13.30 10.75
N GLY A 55 6.48 -12.22 11.51
CA GLY A 55 6.42 -12.28 12.98
C GLY A 55 5.23 -13.10 13.47
N LEU A 56 4.03 -12.83 12.94
CA LEU A 56 2.81 -13.56 13.29
C LEU A 56 2.94 -15.04 12.95
N ARG A 57 3.48 -15.39 11.78
CA ARG A 57 3.78 -16.77 11.38
C ARG A 57 4.68 -17.47 12.41
N SER A 58 5.78 -16.83 12.79
CA SER A 58 6.72 -17.38 13.77
C SER A 58 6.03 -17.66 15.12
N LEU A 59 5.17 -16.74 15.58
CA LEU A 59 4.42 -16.89 16.83
C LEU A 59 3.37 -18.00 16.77
N LEU A 60 2.72 -18.19 15.61
CA LEU A 60 1.77 -19.29 15.38
C LEU A 60 2.49 -20.64 15.37
N GLU A 61 3.67 -20.72 14.74
CA GLU A 61 4.51 -21.93 14.68
C GLU A 61 5.08 -22.29 16.06
N SER A 62 5.48 -21.30 16.87
CA SER A 62 5.95 -21.51 18.24
C SER A 62 4.83 -21.87 19.23
N ARG A 63 3.57 -21.92 18.77
CA ARG A 63 2.37 -22.18 19.60
C ARG A 63 2.28 -21.24 20.80
N THR A 64 2.77 -20.02 20.65
CA THR A 64 2.68 -18.99 21.69
C THR A 64 1.21 -18.64 21.90
N ASP A 65 0.86 -18.29 23.14
CA ASP A 65 -0.50 -17.81 23.37
C ASP A 65 -0.66 -16.43 22.74
N LEU A 66 -1.61 -16.34 21.81
CA LEU A 66 -1.86 -15.19 20.96
C LEU A 66 -3.30 -14.77 21.18
N ASP A 67 -3.49 -13.47 21.35
CA ASP A 67 -4.80 -12.87 21.40
C ASP A 67 -5.27 -12.53 19.98
N ALA A 68 -6.18 -13.34 19.45
CA ALA A 68 -6.65 -13.22 18.07
C ALA A 68 -7.31 -11.86 17.78
N ASP A 69 -7.94 -11.21 18.77
CA ASP A 69 -8.55 -9.90 18.57
C ASP A 69 -7.51 -8.79 18.40
N THR A 70 -6.43 -8.85 19.17
CA THR A 70 -5.30 -7.92 19.06
C THR A 70 -4.58 -8.10 17.73
N GLU A 71 -4.31 -9.35 17.32
CA GLU A 71 -3.68 -9.64 16.03
C GLU A 71 -4.58 -9.23 14.86
N ARG A 72 -5.90 -9.48 14.94
CA ARG A 72 -6.86 -9.05 13.92
C ARG A 72 -6.84 -7.53 13.74
N SER A 73 -6.92 -6.78 14.83
CA SER A 73 -6.90 -5.30 14.80
C SER A 73 -5.62 -4.76 14.15
N THR A 74 -4.49 -5.38 14.45
CA THR A 74 -3.19 -4.98 13.88
C THR A 74 -3.12 -5.30 12.39
N LEU A 75 -3.57 -6.50 12.00
CA LEU A 75 -3.60 -6.93 10.61
C LEU A 75 -4.54 -6.04 9.76
N GLU A 76 -5.73 -5.70 10.26
CA GLU A 76 -6.66 -4.78 9.58
C GLU A 76 -6.06 -3.40 9.33
N LYS A 77 -5.34 -2.85 10.32
CA LYS A 77 -4.65 -1.56 10.17
C LYS A 77 -3.61 -1.61 9.06
N LEU A 78 -2.78 -2.65 9.04
CA LEU A 78 -1.73 -2.83 8.03
C LEU A 78 -2.33 -3.04 6.64
N PHE A 79 -3.39 -3.85 6.53
CA PHE A 79 -4.13 -4.00 5.28
C PHE A 79 -4.68 -2.67 4.79
N ASN A 80 -5.34 -1.89 5.65
CA ASN A 80 -5.86 -0.58 5.26
C ASN A 80 -4.75 0.39 4.83
N GLN A 81 -3.59 0.35 5.48
CA GLN A 81 -2.43 1.14 5.07
C GLN A 81 -1.91 0.73 3.68
N VAL A 82 -1.81 -0.56 3.40
CA VAL A 82 -1.41 -1.06 2.06
C VAL A 82 -2.46 -0.67 1.02
N LYS A 83 -3.76 -0.85 1.30
CA LYS A 83 -4.85 -0.44 0.38
C LYS A 83 -4.84 1.06 0.08
N ALA A 84 -4.51 1.89 1.06
CA ALA A 84 -4.48 3.34 0.90
C ALA A 84 -3.23 3.85 0.17
N ASN A 85 -2.08 3.19 0.34
CA ASN A 85 -0.79 3.68 -0.15
C ASN A 85 -0.27 2.93 -1.40
N CYS A 86 -0.85 1.79 -1.75
CA CYS A 86 -0.43 0.97 -2.89
C CYS A 86 -1.51 0.89 -3.96
N ALA A 87 -1.11 0.97 -5.22
CA ALA A 87 -1.97 0.59 -6.32
C ALA A 87 -2.24 -0.92 -6.27
N GLY A 88 -3.47 -1.36 -6.58
CA GLY A 88 -3.83 -2.77 -6.57
C GLY A 88 -2.88 -3.65 -7.40
N THR A 89 -2.42 -3.14 -8.55
CA THR A 89 -1.45 -3.83 -9.42
C THR A 89 -0.07 -4.04 -8.80
N VAL A 90 0.34 -3.18 -7.85
CA VAL A 90 1.59 -3.33 -7.10
C VAL A 90 1.43 -4.43 -6.06
N ILE A 91 0.26 -4.53 -5.43
CA ILE A 91 -0.07 -5.58 -4.46
C ILE A 91 -0.13 -6.93 -5.20
N THR A 92 -0.93 -7.03 -6.27
CA THR A 92 -1.17 -8.30 -6.99
C THR A 92 0.08 -8.90 -7.64
N LYS A 93 1.08 -8.08 -7.98
CA LYS A 93 2.35 -8.52 -8.58
C LYS A 93 3.44 -8.85 -7.54
N ASN A 94 3.14 -8.69 -6.25
CA ASN A 94 4.11 -8.94 -5.19
C ASN A 94 4.05 -10.41 -4.75
N GLU A 95 4.82 -11.27 -5.42
CA GLU A 95 4.86 -12.71 -5.14
C GLU A 95 5.33 -13.02 -3.72
N GLU A 96 6.29 -12.26 -3.18
CA GLU A 96 6.77 -12.46 -1.80
C GLU A 96 5.67 -12.20 -0.77
N LEU A 97 4.89 -11.12 -0.95
CA LEU A 97 3.73 -10.84 -0.10
C LEU A 97 2.67 -11.94 -0.23
N LYS A 98 2.44 -12.45 -1.45
CA LYS A 98 1.52 -13.56 -1.69
C LYS A 98 1.93 -14.82 -0.93
N GLU A 99 3.18 -15.25 -1.06
CA GLU A 99 3.72 -16.45 -0.41
C GLU A 99 3.63 -16.35 1.12
N VAL A 100 4.07 -15.22 1.67
CA VAL A 100 4.04 -14.98 3.13
C VAL A 100 2.60 -14.96 3.63
N LEU A 101 1.70 -14.28 2.94
CA LEU A 101 0.29 -14.22 3.32
C LEU A 101 -0.39 -15.59 3.24
N GLN A 102 -0.14 -16.36 2.18
CA GLN A 102 -0.68 -17.71 2.00
C GLN A 102 -0.20 -18.65 3.12
N SER A 103 1.10 -18.61 3.43
CA SER A 103 1.68 -19.40 4.52
C SER A 103 1.09 -19.01 5.88
N THR A 104 0.92 -17.71 6.16
CA THR A 104 0.29 -17.24 7.39
C THR A 104 -1.19 -17.66 7.47
N CYS A 105 -1.93 -17.59 6.37
CA CYS A 105 -3.32 -18.07 6.29
C CYS A 105 -3.45 -19.56 6.66
N GLN A 106 -2.57 -20.40 6.12
CA GLN A 106 -2.53 -21.84 6.45
C GLN A 106 -2.23 -22.07 7.94
N ASN A 107 -1.25 -21.35 8.50
CA ASN A 107 -0.92 -21.47 9.91
C ASN A 107 -2.07 -21.02 10.82
N ILE A 108 -2.76 -19.92 10.50
CA ILE A 108 -3.96 -19.49 11.23
C ILE A 108 -5.02 -20.59 11.23
N GLN A 109 -5.27 -21.22 10.07
CA GLN A 109 -6.22 -22.31 9.96
C GLN A 109 -5.83 -23.51 10.85
N LEU A 110 -4.58 -23.95 10.81
CA LEU A 110 -4.07 -25.04 11.65
C LEU A 110 -4.15 -24.71 13.15
N THR A 111 -3.83 -23.46 13.53
CA THR A 111 -3.95 -23.00 14.92
C THR A 111 -5.42 -23.00 15.37
N MET A 112 -6.35 -22.57 14.52
CA MET A 112 -7.78 -22.59 14.82
C MET A 112 -8.33 -24.02 14.98
N GLU A 113 -7.89 -24.96 14.14
CA GLU A 113 -8.30 -26.38 14.22
C GLU A 113 -7.75 -27.08 15.48
N SER A 114 -6.58 -26.65 15.97
CA SER A 114 -5.93 -27.23 17.15
C SER A 114 -6.33 -26.59 18.49
N LYS A 115 -6.69 -25.30 18.53
CA LYS A 115 -7.15 -24.63 19.75
C LYS A 115 -8.63 -24.95 20.04
N LYS A 116 -8.88 -25.87 20.97
CA LYS A 116 -10.19 -26.07 21.63
C LYS A 116 -10.43 -25.00 22.71
N THR A 117 -10.60 -23.73 22.38
CA THR A 117 -10.81 -22.69 23.40
C THR A 117 -11.84 -21.62 23.01
N GLY A 118 -12.40 -20.95 24.02
CA GLY A 118 -13.55 -20.03 23.95
C GLY A 118 -13.40 -18.77 23.09
N GLN A 119 -12.29 -18.60 22.38
CA GLN A 119 -12.05 -17.50 21.44
C GLN A 119 -12.25 -17.89 19.96
N ARG A 120 -12.98 -18.98 19.68
CA ARG A 120 -13.22 -19.47 18.32
C ARG A 120 -13.71 -18.38 17.36
N ASN A 121 -14.56 -17.47 17.83
CA ASN A 121 -15.05 -16.34 17.02
C ASN A 121 -13.93 -15.36 16.64
N ALA A 122 -13.04 -15.00 17.57
CA ALA A 122 -11.93 -14.09 17.30
C ALA A 122 -10.92 -14.71 16.31
N TRP A 123 -10.61 -16.00 16.48
CA TRP A 123 -9.77 -16.74 15.53
C TRP A 123 -10.40 -16.85 14.14
N GLN A 124 -11.71 -17.09 14.09
CA GLN A 124 -12.46 -17.14 12.82
C GLN A 124 -12.43 -15.77 12.12
N GLN A 125 -12.62 -14.66 12.86
CA GLN A 125 -12.52 -13.31 12.29
C GLN A 125 -11.11 -12.99 11.81
N LEU A 126 -10.06 -13.34 12.56
CA LEU A 126 -8.67 -13.19 12.11
C LEU A 126 -8.42 -13.94 10.79
N LYS A 127 -8.92 -15.18 10.70
CA LYS A 127 -8.86 -15.98 9.48
C LYS A 127 -9.56 -15.27 8.32
N ASP A 128 -10.80 -14.84 8.51
CA ASP A 128 -11.59 -14.19 7.46
C ASP A 128 -10.95 -12.89 6.98
N THR A 129 -10.35 -12.12 7.90
CA THR A 129 -9.58 -10.91 7.56
C THR A 129 -8.37 -11.25 6.67
N ALA A 130 -7.55 -12.23 7.05
CA ALA A 130 -6.36 -12.63 6.31
C ALA A 130 -6.70 -13.21 4.92
N PHE A 131 -7.65 -14.16 4.88
CA PHE A 131 -8.11 -14.80 3.65
C PHE A 131 -8.82 -13.81 2.73
N GLY A 132 -9.64 -12.92 3.28
CA GLY A 132 -10.33 -11.90 2.49
C GLY A 132 -9.37 -10.96 1.77
N PHE A 133 -8.24 -10.59 2.40
CA PHE A 133 -7.19 -9.84 1.72
C PHE A 133 -6.49 -10.67 0.63
N HIS A 134 -6.21 -11.94 0.92
CA HIS A 134 -5.59 -12.84 -0.06
C HIS A 134 -6.47 -13.01 -1.31
N GLU A 135 -7.76 -13.30 -1.14
CA GLU A 135 -8.71 -13.42 -2.26
C GLU A 135 -8.83 -12.12 -3.06
N GLN A 136 -8.87 -10.97 -2.38
CA GLN A 136 -9.04 -9.68 -3.04
C GLN A 136 -7.90 -9.36 -4.02
N TYR A 137 -6.65 -9.75 -3.71
CA TYR A 137 -5.48 -9.31 -4.46
C TYR A 137 -4.70 -10.43 -5.18
N PHE A 138 -4.89 -11.69 -4.80
CA PHE A 138 -4.09 -12.80 -5.30
C PHE A 138 -4.92 -13.97 -5.83
N SER A 139 -6.24 -13.82 -5.95
CA SER A 139 -7.12 -14.87 -6.50
C SER A 139 -6.92 -15.06 -8.00
N ASN A 140 -5.82 -15.76 -8.32
CA ASN A 140 -5.69 -16.72 -9.38
C ASN A 140 -5.24 -18.03 -8.69
N ALA A 141 -6.22 -18.91 -8.47
CA ALA A 141 -6.13 -20.30 -8.02
C ALA A 141 -5.62 -20.57 -6.58
N ILE A 142 -6.56 -20.63 -5.63
CA ILE A 142 -6.59 -21.79 -4.73
C ILE A 142 -7.55 -22.78 -5.42
N ALA A 143 -6.98 -23.69 -6.21
CA ALA A 143 -7.67 -24.84 -6.79
C ALA A 143 -6.99 -26.10 -6.27
#